data_AF-A0A7C5P5M7-F1
#
_entry.id   AF-A0A7C5P5M7-F1
#
_cell.length_a   1.000
_cell.length_b   1.000
_cell.length_c   1.000
_cell.angle_alpha   90.00
_cell.angle_beta   90.00
_cell.angle_gamma   90.00
#
_symmetry.space_group_name_H-M   'P 1'
#
loop_
_entity.id
_entity.type
_entity.pdbx_description
1 polymer ?
#
loop_
_entity_poly.entity_id
_entity_poly.type
_entity_poly.pdbx_seq_one_letter_code
_entity_poly.pdbx_strand_id
1 'polypeptide(L)'
;MIDLAYSALLLNSRELAEEVQKLEEYMDKLHTEFELQVLTSGFKKEEAKGFLGLIRLGVVTEKIADAAAQIAEVVLRGLEPHPVLKLAIEEAEETITYVQVTENSPLANKSLKDVKIPEETGMWVLAIKRGEKCIRPKSDTKIQVGDILIASGYAEGEEDLKKLAAP
;
A
#
# COMPACT_ATOMS: atom_id res chain seq x y z
N MET A 1 2.96 1.22 2.22
CA MET A 1 4.20 0.49 1.92
C MET A 1 4.06 -0.97 2.28
N ILE A 2 3.70 -1.31 3.53
CA ILE A 2 3.48 -2.68 3.99
C ILE A 2 2.55 -3.47 3.05
N ASP A 3 1.34 -2.97 2.78
CA ASP A 3 0.38 -3.71 1.95
C ASP A 3 0.87 -3.89 0.51
N LEU A 4 1.63 -2.92 -0.03
CA LEU A 4 2.26 -3.05 -1.34
C LEU A 4 3.39 -4.09 -1.33
N ALA A 5 4.13 -4.21 -0.23
CA ALA A 5 5.17 -5.22 -0.07
C ALA A 5 4.57 -6.63 -0.01
N TYR A 6 3.50 -6.82 0.77
CA TYR A 6 2.73 -8.07 0.76
C TYR A 6 2.08 -8.34 -0.59
N SER A 7 1.56 -7.32 -1.27
CA SER A 7 1.01 -7.45 -2.63
C SER A 7 2.08 -7.90 -3.62
N ALA A 8 3.29 -7.34 -3.52
CA ALA A 8 4.43 -7.73 -4.34
C ALA A 8 4.80 -9.20 -4.12
N LEU A 9 4.83 -9.64 -2.85
CA LEU A 9 5.12 -11.01 -2.46
C LEU A 9 4.05 -11.98 -2.99
N LEU A 10 2.78 -11.67 -2.78
CA LEU A 10 1.63 -12.48 -3.21
C LEU A 10 1.56 -12.67 -4.72
N LEU A 11 1.81 -11.59 -5.46
CA LEU A 11 1.72 -11.56 -6.92
C LEU A 11 3.04 -11.88 -7.60
N ASN A 12 4.10 -12.14 -6.83
CA ASN A 12 5.48 -12.20 -7.30
C ASN A 12 5.82 -11.05 -8.27
N SER A 13 5.34 -9.84 -7.93
CA SER A 13 5.33 -8.69 -8.82
C SER A 13 6.54 -7.81 -8.57
N ARG A 14 7.50 -7.88 -9.49
CA ARG A 14 8.70 -7.04 -9.45
C ARG A 14 8.36 -5.55 -9.49
N GLU A 15 7.37 -5.17 -10.28
CA GLU A 15 6.93 -3.77 -10.40
C GLU A 15 6.43 -3.20 -9.06
N LEU A 16 5.61 -3.97 -8.32
CA LEU A 16 5.15 -3.55 -6.99
C LEU A 16 6.31 -3.47 -6.00
N ALA A 17 7.25 -4.42 -6.08
CA ALA A 17 8.43 -4.41 -5.24
C ALA A 17 9.33 -3.18 -5.52
N GLU A 18 9.51 -2.81 -6.79
CA GLU A 18 10.24 -1.59 -7.18
C GLU A 18 9.52 -0.31 -6.69
N GLU A 19 8.20 -0.29 -6.70
CA GLU A 19 7.43 0.82 -6.13
C GLU A 19 7.63 0.93 -4.60
N VAL A 20 7.71 -0.19 -3.89
CA VAL A 20 8.04 -0.18 -2.45
C VAL A 20 9.43 0.41 -2.22
N GLN A 21 10.43 0.07 -3.03
CA GLN A 21 11.79 0.65 -2.91
C GLN A 21 11.78 2.16 -3.15
N LYS A 22 11.05 2.65 -4.16
CA LYS A 22 10.92 4.12 -4.38
C LYS A 22 10.26 4.82 -3.19
N LEU A 23 9.30 4.16 -2.55
CA LEU A 23 8.63 4.70 -1.36
C LEU A 23 9.55 4.69 -0.13
N GLU A 24 10.44 3.70 0.00
CA GLU A 24 11.51 3.73 0.99
C GLU A 24 12.39 4.95 0.76
N GLU A 25 12.89 5.17 -0.47
CA GLU A 25 13.84 6.26 -0.72
C GLU A 25 13.21 7.63 -0.43
N TYR A 26 11.89 7.70 -0.57
CA TYR A 26 11.10 8.86 -0.19
C TYR A 26 10.93 8.98 1.33
N MET A 27 10.69 7.86 2.04
CA MET A 27 10.62 7.83 3.51
C MET A 27 11.95 8.24 4.14
N ASP A 28 13.07 7.73 3.64
CA ASP A 28 14.43 8.05 4.09
C ASP A 28 14.70 9.57 4.05
N LYS A 29 14.27 10.21 2.97
CA LYS A 29 14.35 11.67 2.81
C LYS A 29 13.47 12.39 3.82
N LEU A 30 12.22 11.95 3.98
CA LEU A 30 11.30 12.54 4.95
C LEU A 30 11.79 12.37 6.40
N HIS A 31 12.36 11.22 6.74
CA HIS A 31 12.91 10.94 8.06
C HIS A 31 14.09 11.87 8.36
N THR A 32 15.01 12.01 7.41
CA THR A 32 16.14 12.95 7.50
C THR A 32 15.66 14.40 7.66
N GLU A 33 14.71 14.84 6.83
CA GLU A 33 14.13 16.19 6.91
C GLU A 33 13.45 16.44 8.25
N PHE A 34 12.71 15.45 8.76
CA PHE A 34 12.07 15.50 10.07
C PHE A 34 13.09 15.67 11.20
N GLU A 35 14.16 14.88 11.22
CA GLU A 35 15.22 14.99 12.24
C GLU A 35 15.87 16.38 12.22
N LEU A 36 16.18 16.91 11.04
CA LEU A 36 16.74 18.24 10.87
C LEU A 36 15.79 19.34 11.36
N GLN A 37 14.49 19.23 11.08
CA GLN A 37 13.47 20.14 11.60
C GLN A 37 13.38 20.10 13.13
N VAL A 38 13.44 18.91 13.74
CA VAL A 38 13.45 18.79 15.20
C VAL A 38 14.69 19.47 15.79
N LEU A 39 15.87 19.21 15.25
CA LEU A 39 17.13 19.78 15.72
C LEU A 39 17.18 21.32 15.59
N THR A 40 16.51 21.88 14.59
CA THR A 40 16.50 23.32 14.29
C THR A 40 15.29 24.07 14.85
N SER A 41 14.35 23.38 15.51
CA SER A 41 13.09 23.96 16.00
C SER A 41 13.24 24.96 17.16
N GLY A 42 14.40 25.02 17.82
CA GLY A 42 14.69 25.99 18.89
C GLY A 42 13.90 25.74 20.19
N PHE A 43 13.51 24.49 20.46
CA PHE A 43 12.70 24.12 21.61
C PHE A 43 13.40 24.39 22.96
N LYS A 44 12.61 24.71 23.98
CA LYS A 44 13.08 24.93 25.35
C LYS A 44 13.26 23.61 26.10
N LYS A 45 14.04 23.64 27.19
CA LYS A 45 14.33 22.46 28.00
C LYS A 45 13.07 21.75 28.50
N GLU A 46 12.03 22.50 28.80
CA GLU A 46 10.75 21.98 29.30
C GLU A 46 9.99 21.18 28.23
N GLU A 47 10.21 21.49 26.95
CA GLU A 47 9.56 20.86 25.79
C GLU A 47 10.31 19.62 25.30
N ALA A 48 11.55 19.41 25.78
CA ALA A 48 12.45 18.35 25.31
C ALA A 48 11.83 16.94 25.39
N LYS A 49 10.98 16.67 26.39
CA LYS A 49 10.29 15.38 26.51
C LYS A 49 9.29 15.14 25.37
N GLY A 50 8.62 16.19 24.90
CA GLY A 50 7.69 16.10 23.77
C GLY A 50 8.43 15.79 22.47
N PHE A 51 9.50 16.54 22.20
CA PHE A 51 10.36 16.29 21.03
C PHE A 51 11.03 14.92 21.05
N LEU A 52 11.45 14.43 22.22
CA LEU A 52 11.95 13.05 22.35
C LEU A 52 10.89 12.02 21.94
N GLY A 53 9.62 12.26 22.27
CA GLY A 53 8.50 11.44 21.80
C GLY A 53 8.36 11.44 20.28
N LEU A 54 8.45 12.63 19.66
CA LEU A 54 8.39 12.78 18.20
C LEU A 54 9.55 12.07 17.51
N ILE A 55 10.78 12.25 17.99
CA ILE A 55 11.98 11.58 17.43
C ILE A 55 11.77 10.06 17.43
N ARG A 56 11.32 9.51 18.56
CA ARG A 56 11.06 8.07 18.67
C ARG A 56 10.00 7.60 17.68
N LEU A 57 8.97 8.40 17.43
CA LEU A 57 7.95 8.08 16.44
C LEU A 57 8.56 8.03 15.03
N GLY A 58 9.33 9.05 14.64
CA GLY A 58 10.03 9.09 13.35
C GLY A 58 10.92 7.85 13.13
N VAL A 59 11.73 7.50 14.13
CA VAL A 59 12.62 6.32 14.07
C VAL A 59 11.83 5.01 13.91
N VAL A 60 10.69 4.86 14.59
CA VAL A 60 9.85 3.65 14.46
C VAL A 60 9.15 3.62 13.11
N THR A 61 8.70 4.76 12.59
CA THR A 61 8.12 4.85 11.25
C THR A 61 9.12 4.45 10.17
N GLU A 62 10.39 4.88 10.28
CA GLU A 62 11.45 4.45 9.36
C GLU A 62 11.67 2.94 9.42
N LYS A 63 11.80 2.37 10.62
CA LYS A 63 11.95 0.92 10.78
C LYS A 63 10.81 0.10 10.17
N ILE A 64 9.59 0.64 10.14
CA ILE A 64 8.45 -0.01 9.49
C ILE A 64 8.60 0.07 7.96
N ALA A 65 9.08 1.19 7.42
CA ALA A 65 9.35 1.37 6.01
C ALA A 65 10.47 0.43 5.53
N ASP A 66 11.58 0.37 6.27
CA ASP A 66 12.68 -0.60 6.09
C ASP A 66 12.17 -2.03 6.02
N ALA A 67 11.33 -2.44 6.98
CA ALA A 67 10.78 -3.79 7.03
C ALA A 67 9.91 -4.10 5.81
N ALA A 68 9.10 -3.14 5.35
CA ALA A 68 8.32 -3.29 4.12
C ALA A 68 9.22 -3.43 2.89
N ALA A 69 10.31 -2.64 2.81
CA ALA A 69 11.29 -2.74 1.73
C ALA A 69 11.98 -4.11 1.72
N GLN A 70 12.36 -4.64 2.88
CA GLN A 70 12.96 -5.97 3.02
C GLN A 70 12.02 -7.10 2.59
N ILE A 71 10.72 -7.00 2.88
CA ILE A 71 9.71 -7.96 2.39
C ILE A 71 9.67 -7.93 0.85
N ALA A 72 9.61 -6.73 0.26
CA ALA A 72 9.58 -6.57 -1.19
C ALA A 72 10.91 -7.02 -1.86
N GLU A 73 12.04 -6.89 -1.17
CA GLU A 73 13.36 -7.25 -1.68
C GLU A 73 13.48 -8.74 -2.06
N VAL A 74 12.74 -9.62 -1.40
CA VAL A 74 12.67 -11.05 -1.72
C VAL A 74 12.33 -11.26 -3.21
N VAL A 75 11.34 -10.51 -3.70
CA VAL A 75 10.88 -10.55 -5.10
C VAL A 75 11.93 -9.95 -6.04
N LEU A 76 12.60 -8.87 -5.62
CA LEU A 76 13.64 -8.21 -6.44
C LEU A 76 14.88 -9.08 -6.63
N ARG A 77 15.18 -9.94 -5.65
CA ARG A 77 16.26 -10.94 -5.72
C ARG A 77 15.91 -12.14 -6.60
N GLY A 78 14.70 -12.19 -7.15
CA GLY A 78 14.23 -13.29 -8.01
C GLY A 78 13.96 -14.59 -7.24
N LEU A 79 13.76 -14.50 -5.92
CA LEU A 79 13.41 -15.64 -5.09
C LEU A 79 11.89 -15.83 -5.16
N GLU A 80 11.45 -17.05 -5.45
CA GLU A 80 10.04 -17.40 -5.32
C GLU A 80 9.67 -17.59 -3.85
N PRO A 81 8.67 -16.85 -3.33
CA PRO A 81 8.19 -17.03 -1.97
C PRO A 81 7.59 -18.43 -1.78
N HIS A 82 7.86 -19.06 -0.63
CA HIS A 82 7.25 -20.35 -0.30
C HIS A 82 5.71 -20.19 -0.20
N PRO A 83 4.91 -21.14 -0.73
CA PRO A 83 3.44 -21.02 -0.76
C PRO A 83 2.76 -20.71 0.59
N VAL A 84 3.40 -21.10 1.70
CA VAL A 84 2.92 -20.78 3.06
C VAL A 84 2.75 -19.29 3.31
N LEU A 85 3.58 -18.44 2.69
CA LEU A 85 3.49 -16.99 2.85
C LEU A 85 2.22 -16.45 2.18
N LYS A 86 1.83 -17.03 1.04
CA LYS A 86 0.59 -16.69 0.37
C LYS A 86 -0.63 -17.09 1.21
N LEU A 87 -0.64 -18.32 1.71
CA LEU A 87 -1.71 -18.80 2.61
C LEU A 87 -1.84 -17.92 3.85
N ALA A 88 -0.72 -17.54 4.47
CA ALA A 88 -0.73 -16.70 5.66
C ALA A 88 -1.33 -15.30 5.43
N ILE A 89 -1.13 -14.71 4.25
CA ILE A 89 -1.71 -13.40 3.92
C ILE A 89 -3.19 -13.54 3.52
N GLU A 90 -3.55 -14.61 2.82
CA GLU A 90 -4.95 -14.91 2.48
C GLU A 90 -5.81 -15.21 3.73
N GLU A 91 -5.24 -15.84 4.76
CA GLU A 91 -5.93 -16.17 6.03
C GLU A 91 -5.88 -15.05 7.09
N ALA A 92 -5.19 -13.95 6.83
CA ALA A 92 -5.09 -12.83 7.76
C ALA A 92 -6.42 -12.08 7.89
N GLU A 93 -6.68 -11.48 9.07
CA GLU A 93 -7.88 -10.65 9.30
C GLU A 93 -7.98 -9.50 8.29
N GLU A 94 -6.86 -8.83 8.04
CA GLU A 94 -6.70 -7.93 6.90
C GLU A 94 -5.92 -8.65 5.79
N THR A 95 -6.52 -8.71 4.61
CA THR A 95 -5.96 -9.42 3.45
C THR A 95 -5.79 -8.48 2.26
N ILE A 96 -5.12 -8.99 1.22
CA ILE A 96 -4.93 -8.29 -0.04
C ILE A 96 -5.64 -9.08 -1.13
N THR A 97 -6.45 -8.39 -1.92
CA THR A 97 -7.12 -8.96 -3.08
C THR A 97 -6.78 -8.19 -4.35
N TYR A 98 -6.98 -8.85 -5.48
CA TYR A 98 -6.84 -8.27 -6.79
C TYR A 98 -8.07 -8.62 -7.63
N VAL A 99 -8.70 -7.60 -8.21
CA VAL A 99 -9.90 -7.79 -9.03
C VAL A 99 -9.80 -7.04 -10.35
N GLN A 100 -10.18 -7.71 -11.43
CA GLN A 100 -10.28 -7.09 -12.74
C GLN A 100 -11.65 -6.43 -12.90
N VAL A 101 -11.65 -5.18 -13.35
CA VAL A 101 -12.87 -4.40 -13.59
C VAL A 101 -13.47 -4.79 -14.93
N THR A 102 -14.69 -5.31 -14.93
CA THR A 102 -15.42 -5.71 -16.15
C THR A 102 -16.18 -4.53 -16.78
N GLU A 103 -16.61 -4.71 -18.03
CA GLU A 103 -17.38 -3.68 -18.77
C GLU A 103 -18.68 -3.27 -18.06
N ASN A 104 -19.33 -4.21 -17.37
CA ASN A 104 -20.60 -3.98 -16.67
C ASN A 104 -20.41 -3.48 -15.23
N SER A 105 -19.16 -3.30 -14.78
CA SER A 105 -18.88 -2.89 -13.41
C SER A 105 -19.41 -1.47 -13.13
N PRO A 106 -20.09 -1.25 -11.99
CA PRO A 106 -20.41 0.09 -11.51
C PRO A 106 -19.18 0.98 -11.26
N LEU A 107 -17.97 0.41 -11.20
CA LEU A 107 -16.71 1.14 -11.05
C LEU A 107 -16.18 1.69 -12.38
N ALA A 108 -16.58 1.10 -13.51
CA ALA A 108 -16.02 1.42 -14.82
C ALA A 108 -16.22 2.90 -15.18
N ASN A 109 -15.14 3.54 -15.64
CA ASN A 109 -15.07 4.94 -16.06
C ASN A 109 -15.40 5.99 -14.98
N LYS A 110 -15.48 5.60 -13.72
CA LYS A 110 -15.66 6.52 -12.58
C LYS A 110 -14.32 6.80 -11.90
N SER A 111 -14.23 7.94 -11.21
CA SER A 111 -13.05 8.24 -10.39
C SER A 111 -13.17 7.62 -9.00
N LEU A 112 -12.04 7.36 -8.35
CA LEU A 112 -12.01 6.71 -7.02
C LEU A 112 -12.82 7.45 -5.96
N LYS A 113 -12.91 8.79 -6.02
CA LYS A 113 -13.75 9.58 -5.11
C LYS A 113 -15.26 9.47 -5.39
N ASP A 114 -15.63 9.10 -6.61
CA ASP A 114 -17.04 9.00 -7.01
C ASP A 114 -17.62 7.61 -6.70
N VAL A 115 -16.74 6.62 -6.49
CA VAL A 115 -17.09 5.26 -6.11
C VAL A 115 -16.86 5.08 -4.61
N LYS A 116 -17.77 4.35 -3.96
CA LYS A 116 -17.76 4.16 -2.51
C LYS A 116 -17.16 2.83 -2.12
N ILE A 117 -16.01 2.48 -2.70
CA ILE A 117 -15.40 1.17 -2.47
C ILE A 117 -15.15 0.92 -0.97
N PRO A 118 -14.52 1.85 -0.22
CA PRO A 118 -14.30 1.63 1.22
C PRO A 118 -15.60 1.50 2.01
N GLU A 119 -16.63 2.28 1.68
CA GLU A 119 -17.89 2.27 2.42
C GLU A 119 -18.78 1.07 2.08
N GLU A 120 -18.72 0.57 0.84
CA GLU A 120 -19.53 -0.57 0.39
C GLU A 120 -18.88 -1.91 0.67
N THR A 121 -17.54 -1.95 0.75
CA THR A 121 -16.80 -3.22 0.82
C THR A 121 -15.83 -3.29 2.00
N GLY A 122 -15.48 -2.17 2.64
CA GLY A 122 -14.40 -2.16 3.63
C GLY A 122 -12.99 -2.26 3.02
N MET A 123 -12.87 -2.33 1.70
CA MET A 123 -11.59 -2.45 0.99
C MET A 123 -11.09 -1.08 0.50
N TRP A 124 -9.77 -0.90 0.51
CA TRP A 124 -9.09 0.28 -0.03
C TRP A 124 -8.17 -0.09 -1.19
N VAL A 125 -8.31 0.63 -2.31
CA VAL A 125 -7.46 0.43 -3.49
C VAL A 125 -6.07 1.00 -3.22
N LEU A 126 -5.06 0.14 -3.24
CA LEU A 126 -3.65 0.45 -3.01
C LEU A 126 -2.93 0.83 -4.30
N ALA A 127 -3.25 0.13 -5.38
CA ALA A 127 -2.63 0.25 -6.68
C ALA A 127 -3.62 -0.15 -7.78
N ILE A 128 -3.46 0.43 -8.97
CA ILE A 128 -4.20 0.03 -10.16
C ILE A 128 -3.19 -0.45 -11.19
N LYS A 129 -3.24 -1.73 -11.55
CA LYS A 129 -2.46 -2.27 -12.66
C LYS A 129 -3.24 -2.12 -13.95
N ARG A 130 -2.68 -1.35 -14.89
CA ARG A 130 -3.23 -1.07 -16.22
C ARG A 130 -2.21 -1.47 -17.28
N GLY A 131 -2.39 -2.66 -17.84
CA GLY A 131 -1.38 -3.30 -18.68
C GLY A 131 -0.09 -3.53 -17.90
N GLU A 132 1.02 -3.00 -18.42
CA GLU A 132 2.37 -3.09 -17.81
C GLU A 132 2.68 -1.93 -16.84
N LYS A 133 1.68 -1.15 -16.43
CA LYS A 133 1.87 -0.01 -15.53
C LYS A 133 1.10 -0.20 -14.24
N CYS A 134 1.78 0.03 -13.12
CA CYS A 134 1.22 0.18 -11.80
C CYS A 134 1.03 1.68 -11.52
N ILE A 135 -0.21 2.05 -11.25
CA ILE A 135 -0.63 3.42 -11.01
C ILE A 135 -0.92 3.56 -9.52
N ARG A 136 -0.25 4.52 -8.87
CA ARG A 136 -0.63 4.94 -7.53
C ARG A 136 -1.97 5.69 -7.59
N PRO A 137 -3.02 5.18 -6.93
CA PRO A 137 -4.34 5.78 -6.98
C PRO A 137 -4.35 7.13 -6.28
N LYS A 138 -5.05 8.07 -6.90
CA LYS A 138 -5.46 9.37 -6.34
C LYS A 138 -6.99 9.46 -6.38
N SER A 139 -7.55 10.38 -5.62
CA SER A 139 -9.01 10.59 -5.56
C SER A 139 -9.64 10.83 -6.94
N ASP A 140 -8.94 11.50 -7.85
CA ASP A 140 -9.35 11.80 -9.23
C ASP A 140 -8.96 10.71 -10.25
N THR A 141 -8.27 9.65 -9.82
CA THR A 141 -7.88 8.55 -10.72
C THR A 141 -9.11 7.83 -11.23
N LYS A 142 -9.29 7.83 -12.55
CA LYS A 142 -10.37 7.11 -13.22
C LYS A 142 -10.04 5.63 -13.37
N ILE A 143 -10.94 4.79 -12.87
CA ILE A 143 -10.95 3.36 -13.08
C ILE A 143 -11.41 3.08 -14.51
N GLN A 144 -10.69 2.22 -15.22
CA GLN A 144 -11.00 1.82 -16.59
C GLN A 144 -11.36 0.34 -16.64
N VAL A 145 -12.13 -0.03 -17.65
CA VAL A 145 -12.40 -1.45 -17.94
C VAL A 145 -11.07 -2.16 -18.20
N GLY A 146 -10.91 -3.34 -17.60
CA GLY A 146 -9.71 -4.16 -17.70
C GLY A 146 -8.61 -3.78 -16.70
N ASP A 147 -8.78 -2.70 -15.92
CA ASP A 147 -7.90 -2.41 -14.80
C ASP A 147 -7.95 -3.56 -13.78
N ILE A 148 -6.80 -3.88 -13.20
CA ILE A 148 -6.71 -4.75 -12.04
C ILE A 148 -6.53 -3.86 -10.81
N LEU A 149 -7.54 -3.80 -9.96
CA LEU A 149 -7.47 -3.11 -8.68
C LEU A 149 -6.78 -4.02 -7.68
N ILE A 150 -5.68 -3.56 -7.10
CA ILE A 150 -5.04 -4.20 -5.94
C ILE A 150 -5.56 -3.46 -4.72
N ALA A 151 -6.24 -4.18 -3.83
CA ALA A 151 -6.90 -3.60 -2.67
C ALA A 151 -6.58 -4.39 -1.40
N SER A 152 -6.67 -3.73 -0.26
CA SER A 152 -6.51 -4.35 1.06
C SER A 152 -7.65 -3.94 1.98
N GLY A 153 -7.93 -4.74 2.99
CA GLY A 153 -9.00 -4.51 3.95
C GLY A 153 -9.34 -5.81 4.67
N TYR A 154 -10.40 -5.77 5.47
CA TYR A 154 -10.89 -6.96 6.16
C TYR A 154 -11.32 -8.04 5.17
N ALA A 155 -10.97 -9.30 5.46
CA ALA A 155 -11.19 -10.42 4.55
C ALA A 155 -12.65 -10.59 4.12
N GLU A 156 -13.62 -10.22 4.96
CA GLU A 156 -15.05 -10.25 4.64
C GLU A 156 -15.41 -9.34 3.46
N GLY A 157 -14.64 -8.27 3.23
CA GLY A 157 -14.86 -7.28 2.17
C GLY A 157 -14.42 -7.72 0.78
N GLU A 158 -13.64 -8.80 0.69
CA GLU A 158 -13.07 -9.25 -0.57
C GLU A 158 -14.14 -9.66 -1.58
N GLU A 159 -15.15 -10.42 -1.14
CA GLU A 159 -16.20 -10.92 -2.03
C GLU A 159 -17.11 -9.79 -2.54
N ASP A 160 -17.34 -8.77 -1.71
CA ASP A 160 -18.12 -7.59 -2.08
C ASP A 160 -17.38 -6.75 -3.12
N LEU A 161 -16.06 -6.55 -2.96
CA LEU A 161 -15.24 -5.90 -3.97
C LEU A 161 -15.22 -6.70 -5.28
N LYS A 162 -15.15 -8.04 -5.21
CA LYS A 162 -15.23 -8.91 -6.39
C LYS A 162 -16.53 -8.72 -7.15
N LYS A 163 -17.67 -8.72 -6.46
CA LYS A 163 -19.00 -8.47 -7.06
C LYS A 163 -19.12 -7.06 -7.63
N LEU A 164 -18.54 -6.06 -6.97
CA LEU A 164 -18.58 -4.67 -7.43
C LEU A 164 -17.75 -4.46 -8.71
N ALA A 165 -16.59 -5.10 -8.80
CA ALA A 165 -15.71 -4.98 -9.96
C ALA A 165 -16.06 -5.95 -11.11
N ALA A 166 -16.74 -7.07 -10.82
CA ALA A 166 -17.14 -8.08 -11.80
C ALA A 166 -18.52 -8.69 -11.46
N PRO A 167 -19.61 -7.92 -11.62
CA PRO A 167 -20.98 -8.41 -11.35
C PRO A 167 -21.48 -9.44 -12.36
#